data_AF-A0A6C0I7A3-F1
#
_entry.id   AF-A0A6C0I7A3-F1
#
_cell.length_a   1.000
_cell.length_b   1.000
_cell.length_c   1.000
_cell.angle_alpha   90.00
_cell.angle_beta   90.00
_cell.angle_gamma   90.00
#
_symmetry.space_group_name_H-M   'P 1'
#
loop_
_entity.id
_entity.type
_entity.pdbx_description
1 polymer ?
#
loop_
_entity_poly.entity_id
_entity_poly.type
_entity_poly.pdbx_seq_one_letter_code
_entity_poly.pdbx_strand_id
1 'polypeptide(L)'
;MSKFLRLAHDLINTRYITMICMYKGEYHIKIAKSVENSIQGGAIMGSGLFTRDNTTIIIKEKEHADNYKIVSEWIQKNEDL
;
A
#
# COMPACT_ATOMS: atom_id res chain seq x y z
N MET A 1 -2.74 -16.20 8.05
CA MET A 1 -2.40 -15.09 7.11
C MET A 1 -1.19 -14.33 7.60
N SER A 2 -0.26 -14.00 6.70
CA SER A 2 0.88 -13.16 7.07
C SER A 2 0.41 -11.74 7.35
N LYS A 3 0.69 -11.25 8.57
CA LYS A 3 0.38 -9.87 8.99
C LYS A 3 1.31 -8.84 8.33
N PHE A 4 2.36 -9.32 7.67
CA PHE A 4 3.38 -8.51 7.05
C PHE A 4 3.75 -9.04 5.66
N LEU A 5 3.97 -8.12 4.74
CA LEU A 5 4.54 -8.33 3.43
C LEU A 5 5.99 -7.84 3.48
N ARG A 6 6.94 -8.76 3.33
CA ARG A 6 8.36 -8.43 3.31
C ARG A 6 8.78 -8.17 1.86
N LEU A 7 9.17 -6.94 1.55
CA LEU A 7 9.74 -6.55 0.27
C LEU A 7 11.22 -6.26 0.50
N ALA A 8 12.14 -7.13 0.06
CA ALA A 8 13.59 -6.99 0.25
C ALA A 8 14.04 -6.43 1.63
N HIS A 9 14.14 -5.09 1.74
CA HIS A 9 14.58 -4.35 2.93
C HIS A 9 13.43 -3.78 3.79
N ASP A 10 12.20 -3.76 3.27
CA ASP A 10 11.01 -3.20 3.90
C ASP A 10 10.06 -4.29 4.42
N LEU A 11 9.48 -4.03 5.58
CA LEU A 11 8.43 -4.86 6.16
C LEU A 11 7.13 -4.06 6.23
N ILE A 12 6.22 -4.35 5.31
CA ILE A 12 4.93 -3.65 5.21
C ILE A 12 3.89 -4.43 6.01
N ASN A 13 3.20 -3.77 6.93
CA ASN A 13 2.05 -4.38 7.58
C ASN A 13 0.84 -4.34 6.63
N THR A 14 0.33 -5.53 6.28
CA THR A 14 -0.73 -5.69 5.27
C THR A 14 -2.05 -5.06 5.69
N ARG A 15 -2.27 -4.83 6.99
CA ARG A 15 -3.46 -4.13 7.50
C ARG A 15 -3.54 -2.67 7.10
N TYR A 16 -2.41 -2.06 6.76
CA TYR A 16 -2.39 -0.66 6.31
C TYR A 16 -2.44 -0.55 4.78
N ILE A 17 -2.39 -1.66 4.03
CA ILE A 17 -2.57 -1.62 2.59
C ILE A 17 -4.05 -1.29 2.32
N THR A 18 -4.29 -0.14 1.69
CA THR A 18 -5.65 0.33 1.37
C THR A 18 -6.05 -0.02 -0.05
N MET A 19 -5.09 -0.09 -0.97
CA MET A 19 -5.35 -0.36 -2.38
C MET A 19 -4.09 -0.92 -3.04
N ILE A 20 -4.27 -1.87 -3.95
CA ILE A 20 -3.24 -2.28 -4.89
C ILE A 20 -3.78 -2.07 -6.30
N CYS A 21 -3.14 -1.20 -7.07
CA CYS A 21 -3.42 -1.08 -8.50
C CYS A 21 -2.45 -1.97 -9.27
N MET A 22 -2.99 -2.80 -10.16
CA MET A 22 -2.19 -3.63 -11.06
C MET A 22 -2.12 -2.95 -12.43
N TYR A 23 -0.91 -2.61 -12.86
CA TYR A 23 -0.64 -2.11 -14.20
C TYR A 23 0.27 -3.09 -14.94
N LYS A 24 0.43 -2.90 -16.25
CA LYS A 24 1.25 -3.82 -17.06
C LYS A 24 2.72 -3.75 -16.65
N GLY A 25 3.18 -4.75 -15.88
CA GLY A 25 4.56 -4.86 -15.40
C GLY A 25 4.86 -4.02 -14.16
N GLU A 26 3.85 -3.48 -13.46
CA GLU A 26 4.04 -2.76 -12.21
C GLU A 26 2.84 -2.86 -11.26
N TYR A 27 3.13 -2.87 -9.96
CA TYR A 27 2.14 -2.80 -8.88
C TYR A 27 2.30 -1.52 -8.09
N HIS A 28 1.20 -0.81 -7.88
CA HIS A 28 1.16 0.38 -7.03
C HIS A 28 0.42 0.05 -5.75
N ILE A 29 1.15 -0.08 -4.64
CA ILE A 29 0.62 -0.41 -3.33
C ILE A 29 0.42 0.90 -2.56
N LYS A 30 -0.82 1.25 -2.28
CA LYS A 30 -1.16 2.38 -1.41
C LYS A 30 -1.27 1.89 0.02
N ILE A 31 -0.54 2.55 0.90
CA ILE A 31 -0.51 2.29 2.33
C ILE A 31 -1.08 3.52 3.04
N ALA A 32 -2.08 3.30 3.87
CA ALA A 32 -2.51 4.30 4.83
C ALA A 32 -1.38 4.56 5.82
N LYS A 33 -0.83 5.76 5.81
CA LYS A 33 0.07 6.18 6.89
C LYS A 33 -0.73 6.14 8.19
N SER A 34 -0.19 5.47 9.21
CA SER A 34 -0.77 5.54 10.56
C SER A 34 -0.79 7.02 10.98
N VAL A 35 -1.89 7.45 11.58
CA VAL A 35 -2.23 8.85 11.88
C VAL A 35 -1.39 9.37 13.05
N GLU A 36 -0.06 9.20 13.02
CA GLU A 36 0.83 9.75 14.04
C GLU A 36 1.51 11.04 13.59
N ASN A 37 1.58 11.36 12.28
CA ASN A 37 2.37 12.52 11.83
C ASN A 37 1.82 13.32 10.64
N SER A 38 0.53 13.21 10.30
CA SER A 38 -0.06 14.10 9.28
C SER A 38 -1.56 14.30 9.52
N ILE A 39 -1.92 14.89 10.65
CA ILE A 39 -3.20 15.60 10.78
C ILE A 39 -2.91 17.05 10.37
N GLN A 40 -3.03 17.36 9.08
CA GLN A 40 -3.27 18.74 8.65
C GLN A 40 -4.76 18.84 8.33
N GLY A 41 -5.55 19.23 9.32
CA GLY A 41 -6.98 19.45 9.19
C GLY A 41 -7.32 20.89 9.57
N GLY A 42 -7.73 21.68 8.59
CA GLY A 42 -8.51 22.90 8.83
C GLY A 42 -9.96 22.51 9.05
N ALA A 43 -10.44 22.55 10.29
CA ALA A 43 -11.84 22.35 10.61
C ALA A 43 -12.61 23.66 10.38
N ILE A 44 -13.29 23.79 9.25
CA ILE A 44 -14.34 24.78 9.06
C ILE A 44 -15.66 24.00 9.16
N MET A 45 -16.50 24.37 10.13
CA MET A 45 -17.77 23.69 10.38
C MET A 45 -18.58 23.55 9.08
N GLY A 46 -18.84 22.31 8.66
CA GLY A 46 -19.76 21.99 7.56
C GLY A 46 -19.20 21.17 6.39
N SER A 47 -17.89 21.16 6.14
CA SER A 47 -17.30 20.39 5.03
C SER A 47 -15.83 20.05 5.30
N GLY A 48 -15.59 18.99 6.07
CA GLY A 48 -14.24 18.50 6.31
C GLY A 48 -13.68 17.77 5.09
N LEU A 49 -12.71 18.35 4.40
CA LEU A 49 -11.88 17.63 3.42
C LEU A 49 -10.73 16.96 4.19
N PHE A 50 -10.83 15.65 4.40
CA PHE A 50 -9.75 14.85 4.98
C PHE A 50 -8.79 14.41 3.88
N THR A 51 -7.69 15.14 3.68
CA THR A 51 -6.59 14.66 2.84
C THR A 51 -5.73 13.68 3.63
N ARG A 52 -5.93 12.38 3.37
CA ARG A 52 -5.09 11.31 3.90
C ARG A 52 -3.82 11.22 3.04
N ASP A 53 -2.68 11.65 3.58
CA ASP A 53 -1.38 11.45 2.94
C ASP A 53 -1.10 9.94 2.84
N ASN A 54 -1.36 9.37 1.66
CA ASN A 54 -1.16 7.95 1.39
C ASN A 54 0.23 7.73 0.79
N THR A 55 1.06 6.91 1.44
CA THR A 55 2.33 6.48 0.86
C THR A 55 2.03 5.48 -0.25
N THR A 56 2.57 5.72 -1.45
CA THR A 56 2.45 4.79 -2.59
C THR A 56 3.82 4.15 -2.85
N ILE A 57 3.86 2.82 -2.78
CA ILE A 57 5.03 2.02 -3.15
C ILE A 57 4.81 1.51 -4.57
N ILE A 58 5.75 1.79 -5.46
CA ILE A 58 5.72 1.35 -6.86
C ILE A 58 6.73 0.21 -7.01
N ILE A 59 6.25 -0.94 -7.47
CA ILE A 59 7.05 -2.16 -7.67
C ILE A 59 6.96 -2.53 -9.13
N LYS A 60 8.06 -2.36 -9.86
CA LYS A 60 8.14 -2.70 -11.28
C LYS A 60 8.77 -4.07 -11.47
N GLU A 61 8.22 -4.88 -12.36
CA GLU A 61 8.69 -6.23 -12.67
C GLU A 61 10.17 -6.25 -13.11
N LYS A 62 10.57 -5.28 -13.94
CA LYS A 62 11.94 -5.20 -14.48
C LYS A 62 12.99 -4.73 -13.48
N GLU A 63 12.62 -3.86 -12.56
CA GLU A 63 13.53 -3.25 -11.58
C GLU A 63 13.54 -4.01 -10.25
N HIS A 64 12.43 -4.70 -9.94
CA HIS A 64 12.17 -5.31 -8.65
C HIS A 64 11.51 -6.70 -8.80
N ALA A 65 12.08 -7.57 -9.64
CA ALA A 65 11.51 -8.88 -9.99
C ALA A 65 11.12 -9.74 -8.77
N ASP A 66 11.97 -9.79 -7.75
CA ASP A 66 11.70 -10.56 -6.53
C ASP A 66 10.51 -9.98 -5.74
N ASN A 67 10.48 -8.66 -5.56
CA ASN A 67 9.37 -7.99 -4.86
C ASN A 67 8.07 -8.11 -5.67
N TYR A 68 8.15 -8.04 -7.00
CA TYR A 68 7.01 -8.22 -7.89
C TYR A 68 6.41 -9.61 -7.75
N LYS A 69 7.26 -10.65 -7.70
CA LYS A 69 6.84 -12.03 -7.46
C LYS A 69 6.17 -12.20 -6.09
N ILE A 70 6.75 -11.64 -5.03
CA ILE A 70 6.20 -11.70 -3.67
C ILE A 70 4.80 -11.07 -3.61
N VAL A 71 4.62 -9.91 -4.25
CA VAL A 71 3.32 -9.23 -4.31
C VAL A 71 2.32 -10.04 -5.13
N SER A 72 2.73 -10.58 -6.28
CA SER A 72 1.87 -11.41 -7.13
C SER A 72 1.39 -12.68 -6.39
N GLU A 73 2.29 -13.39 -5.72
CA GLU A 73 1.95 -14.56 -4.90
C GLU A 73 1.04 -14.18 -3.72
N TRP A 74 1.26 -13.01 -3.12
CA TRP A 74 0.40 -12.52 -2.05
C TRP A 74 -1.01 -12.21 -2.57
N ILE A 75 -1.15 -11.54 -3.71
CA ILE A 75 -2.45 -11.23 -4.32
C ILE A 75 -3.22 -12.54 -4.61
N GLN A 76 -2.58 -13.51 -5.28
CA GLN A 76 -3.21 -14.79 -5.62
C GLN A 76 -3.75 -15.51 -4.38
N LYS A 77 -2.98 -15.54 -3.29
CA LYS A 77 -3.41 -16.17 -2.02
C LYS A 77 -4.57 -15.45 -1.31
N ASN A 78 -4.88 -14.21 -1.68
CA ASN A 78 -5.95 -13.41 -1.08
C ASN A 78 -7.15 -13.19 -2.02
N GLU A 79 -7.05 -13.51 -3.33
CA GLU A 79 -8.21 -13.54 -4.24
C GLU A 79 -9.11 -14.77 -4.04
N ASP A 80 -8.57 -15.87 -3.50
CA ASP A 80 -9.30 -17.12 -3.21
C ASP A 80 -10.13 -17.10 -1.89
N LEU A 81 -10.47 -15.91 -1.36
CA LEU A 81 -11.24 -15.72 -0.12
C LEU A 81 -12.41 -14.77 -0.31
#